data_AF-A0AAJ2PPR2-F1
#
_entry.id   AF-A0AAJ2PPR2-F1
#
_cell.length_a   1.000
_cell.length_b   1.000
_cell.length_c   1.000
_cell.angle_alpha   90.00
_cell.angle_beta   90.00
_cell.angle_gamma   90.00
#
_symmetry.space_group_name_H-M   'P 1'
#
loop_
_entity.id
_entity.type
_entity.pdbx_description
1 polymer ?
#
loop_
_entity_poly.entity_id
_entity_poly.type
_entity_poly.pdbx_seq_one_letter_code
_entity_poly.pdbx_strand_id
1 'polypeptide(L)'
;MPFVGLAQFFRRDIPGLASGPELADLVQLFRCPFTHGPYLERRYCLRWRQARETERAERFLAAPPEVPLLRWEDELPEPCVLHPEEVDTYPWAEDGALPALLVACIDAWDDAQAAEHGPDAPNYQSDLSIPPGWRVSGFPSWASTGPMAIQCVSCATPMRLLLTAGGDEMDADSHSWVPLEDRDPSLRGKASIRGGPSVTQPARLRFGRDRDLHVFTCPADPGHAPRWVLA
;
A
#
# COMPACT_ATOMS: atom_id res chain seq x y z
N MET A 1 -21.13 -8.86 -13.21
CA MET A 1 -21.25 -8.44 -11.80
C MET A 1 -20.34 -7.25 -11.57
N PRO A 2 -20.80 -6.19 -10.88
CA PRO A 2 -20.02 -4.97 -10.73
C PRO A 2 -18.84 -5.21 -9.77
N PHE A 3 -17.69 -4.68 -10.15
CA PHE A 3 -16.57 -4.48 -9.25
C PHE A 3 -16.91 -3.37 -8.25
N VAL A 4 -16.35 -3.43 -7.04
CA VAL A 4 -16.53 -2.41 -6.00
C VAL A 4 -15.29 -1.54 -5.92
N GLY A 5 -15.47 -0.22 -5.79
CA GLY A 5 -14.36 0.72 -5.65
C GLY A 5 -13.65 0.52 -4.32
N LEU A 6 -12.32 0.41 -4.35
CA LEU A 6 -11.47 0.39 -3.17
C LEU A 6 -10.85 1.74 -2.88
N ALA A 7 -10.35 2.40 -3.93
CA ALA A 7 -9.67 3.68 -3.80
C ALA A 7 -9.69 4.44 -5.12
N GLN A 8 -9.56 5.76 -5.03
CA GLN A 8 -9.44 6.66 -6.16
C GLN A 8 -8.37 7.71 -5.83
N PHE A 9 -7.39 7.86 -6.71
CA PHE A 9 -6.27 8.79 -6.52
C PHE A 9 -6.17 9.75 -7.69
N PHE A 10 -6.13 11.05 -7.37
CA PHE A 10 -5.89 12.10 -8.34
C PHE A 10 -4.41 12.46 -8.35
N ARG A 11 -3.81 12.54 -9.54
CA ARG A 11 -2.40 12.88 -9.71
C ARG A 11 -2.05 14.28 -9.20
N ARG A 12 -3.01 15.22 -9.25
CA ARG A 12 -2.83 16.58 -8.69
C ARG A 12 -2.64 16.60 -7.18
N ASP A 13 -3.13 15.57 -6.49
CA ASP A 13 -3.10 15.47 -5.03
C ASP A 13 -1.96 14.53 -4.56
N ILE A 14 -1.34 13.78 -5.50
CA ILE A 14 -0.25 12.82 -5.22
C ILE A 14 0.87 13.01 -6.26
N PRO A 15 1.90 13.84 -5.95
CA PRO A 15 2.99 14.13 -6.88
C PRO A 15 3.74 12.88 -7.37
N GLY A 16 3.90 11.88 -6.52
CA GLY A 16 4.58 10.61 -6.83
C GLY A 16 3.80 9.63 -7.70
N LEU A 17 2.53 9.92 -8.04
CA LEU A 17 1.70 9.03 -8.84
C LEU A 17 2.12 9.06 -10.33
N ALA A 18 2.46 7.89 -10.87
CA ALA A 18 2.82 7.74 -12.28
C ALA A 18 1.68 8.19 -13.22
N SER A 19 2.03 8.71 -14.39
CA SER A 19 1.03 9.04 -15.42
C SER A 19 0.46 7.76 -16.04
N GLY A 20 -0.86 7.72 -16.21
CA GLY A 20 -1.52 6.64 -16.93
C GLY A 20 -1.39 6.77 -18.46
N PRO A 21 -1.99 5.84 -19.21
CA PRO A 21 -2.11 5.95 -20.66
C PRO A 21 -2.82 7.24 -21.05
N GLU A 22 -2.47 7.81 -22.22
CA GLU A 22 -3.14 9.00 -22.77
C GLU A 22 -3.19 10.20 -21.81
N LEU A 23 -2.17 10.34 -20.95
CA LEU A 23 -2.09 11.39 -19.92
C LEU A 23 -3.24 11.34 -18.89
N ALA A 24 -3.80 10.17 -18.64
CA ALA A 24 -4.74 9.96 -17.55
C ALA A 24 -4.13 10.38 -16.19
N ASP A 25 -4.87 11.22 -15.47
CA ASP A 25 -4.50 11.86 -14.21
C ASP A 25 -5.38 11.41 -13.03
N LEU A 26 -6.22 10.39 -13.24
CA LEU A 26 -7.01 9.70 -12.23
C LEU A 26 -6.77 8.19 -12.31
N VAL A 27 -6.47 7.54 -11.19
CA VAL A 27 -6.43 6.09 -11.09
C VAL A 27 -7.46 5.59 -10.09
N GLN A 28 -8.16 4.53 -10.45
CA GLN A 28 -9.17 3.88 -9.63
C GLN A 28 -8.81 2.41 -9.45
N LEU A 29 -8.85 1.96 -8.20
CA LEU A 29 -8.70 0.55 -7.83
C LEU A 29 -10.06 -0.04 -7.51
N PHE A 30 -10.34 -1.21 -8.08
CA PHE A 30 -11.55 -1.94 -7.78
C PHE A 30 -11.27 -3.40 -7.41
N ARG A 31 -12.19 -4.01 -6.65
CA ARG A 31 -12.15 -5.42 -6.24
C ARG A 31 -13.46 -6.13 -6.59
N CYS A 32 -13.34 -7.38 -7.03
CA CYS A 32 -14.47 -8.28 -7.13
C CYS A 32 -14.89 -8.71 -5.71
N PRO A 33 -16.18 -8.57 -5.33
CA PRO A 33 -16.65 -8.95 -4.01
C PRO A 33 -16.68 -10.46 -3.78
N PHE A 34 -16.41 -11.27 -4.81
CA PHE A 34 -16.33 -12.72 -4.71
C PHE A 34 -14.90 -13.23 -4.74
N THR A 35 -14.68 -14.36 -4.09
CA THR A 35 -13.47 -15.16 -4.21
C THR A 35 -13.61 -16.15 -5.37
N HIS A 36 -12.50 -16.46 -6.02
CA HIS A 36 -12.45 -17.32 -7.21
C HIS A 36 -11.47 -18.47 -7.03
N GLY A 37 -11.80 -19.59 -7.68
CA GLY A 37 -10.93 -20.77 -7.68
C GLY A 37 -10.83 -21.49 -6.34
N PRO A 38 -10.04 -22.57 -6.27
CA PRO A 38 -9.90 -23.39 -5.08
C PRO A 38 -9.12 -22.69 -3.94
N TYR A 39 -8.33 -21.67 -4.28
CA TYR A 39 -7.51 -20.92 -3.33
C TYR A 39 -8.14 -19.60 -2.86
N LEU A 40 -9.44 -19.40 -3.15
CA LEU A 40 -10.22 -18.24 -2.72
C LEU A 40 -9.60 -16.89 -3.13
N GLU A 41 -9.11 -16.81 -4.36
CA GLU A 41 -8.42 -15.63 -4.88
C GLU A 41 -9.38 -14.46 -5.11
N ARG A 42 -8.93 -13.24 -4.78
CA ARG A 42 -9.65 -12.00 -5.14
C ARG A 42 -9.17 -11.49 -6.49
N ARG A 43 -10.10 -10.97 -7.28
CA ARG A 43 -9.79 -10.29 -8.55
C ARG A 43 -9.81 -8.79 -8.35
N TYR A 44 -8.80 -8.12 -8.90
CA TYR A 44 -8.66 -6.67 -8.85
C TYR A 44 -8.68 -6.09 -10.25
N CYS A 45 -9.08 -4.82 -10.35
CA CYS A 45 -9.12 -4.07 -11.58
C CYS A 45 -8.55 -2.68 -11.33
N LEU A 46 -7.56 -2.29 -12.13
CA LEU A 46 -7.02 -0.94 -12.17
C LEU A 46 -7.61 -0.21 -13.37
N ARG A 47 -8.08 1.02 -13.17
CA ARG A 47 -8.57 1.88 -14.26
C ARG A 47 -7.92 3.24 -14.21
N TRP A 48 -7.29 3.60 -15.30
CA TRP A 48 -6.84 4.95 -15.58
C TRP A 48 -7.96 5.73 -16.27
N ARG A 49 -8.15 6.98 -15.85
CA ARG A 49 -9.16 7.89 -16.39
C ARG A 49 -8.62 9.31 -16.44
N GLN A 50 -9.28 10.15 -17.22
CA GLN A 50 -9.12 11.59 -17.10
C GLN A 50 -10.05 12.11 -15.99
N ALA A 51 -9.47 12.82 -15.01
CA ALA A 51 -10.16 13.39 -13.87
C ALA A 51 -11.29 14.31 -14.35
N ARG A 52 -11.00 15.22 -15.28
CA ARG A 52 -11.97 16.18 -15.85
C ARG A 52 -13.21 15.53 -16.46
N GLU A 53 -13.06 14.36 -17.09
CA GLU A 53 -14.18 13.65 -17.71
C GLU A 53 -15.02 12.95 -16.66
N THR A 54 -14.35 12.40 -15.64
CA THR A 54 -15.01 11.77 -14.49
C THR A 54 -15.77 12.80 -13.67
N GLU A 55 -15.20 13.98 -13.43
CA GLU A 55 -15.81 15.10 -12.70
C GLU A 55 -17.02 15.70 -13.44
N ARG A 56 -17.04 15.64 -14.78
CA ARG A 56 -18.16 16.08 -15.62
C ARG A 56 -19.25 15.02 -15.78
N ALA A 57 -19.09 13.83 -15.20
CA ALA A 57 -20.10 12.79 -15.32
C ALA A 57 -21.43 13.28 -14.73
N GLU A 58 -22.50 13.24 -15.53
CA GLU A 58 -23.84 13.69 -15.09
C GLU A 58 -24.47 12.75 -14.05
N ARG A 59 -23.92 11.54 -13.89
CA ARG A 59 -24.45 10.50 -13.01
C ARG A 59 -23.37 9.98 -12.07
N PHE A 60 -23.21 10.65 -10.94
CA PHE A 60 -22.52 10.07 -9.80
C PHE A 60 -23.46 9.16 -9.02
N LEU A 61 -22.93 8.03 -8.57
CA LEU A 61 -23.62 7.21 -7.58
C LEU A 61 -23.48 7.90 -6.23
N ALA A 62 -24.57 8.49 -5.73
CA ALA A 62 -24.59 9.13 -4.41
C ALA A 62 -24.44 8.11 -3.27
N ALA A 63 -24.83 6.86 -3.51
CA ALA A 63 -24.62 5.73 -2.61
C ALA A 63 -23.79 4.65 -3.34
N PRO A 64 -22.84 3.99 -2.66
CA PRO A 64 -22.14 2.84 -3.22
C PRO A 64 -23.13 1.77 -3.72
N PRO A 65 -22.82 1.06 -4.83
CA PRO A 65 -23.66 -0.05 -5.28
C PRO A 65 -23.87 -1.07 -4.16
N GLU A 66 -25.10 -1.57 -4.01
CA GLU A 66 -25.36 -2.68 -3.10
C GLU A 66 -24.56 -3.91 -3.53
N VAL A 67 -23.82 -4.46 -2.58
CA VAL A 67 -23.02 -5.67 -2.79
C VAL A 67 -23.75 -6.82 -2.12
N PRO A 68 -24.20 -7.84 -2.87
CA PRO A 68 -24.94 -8.95 -2.27
C PRO A 68 -24.06 -9.70 -1.28
N LEU A 69 -24.54 -9.77 -0.03
CA LEU A 69 -24.05 -10.52 1.13
C LEU A 69 -22.52 -10.76 1.16
N LEU A 70 -21.81 -9.80 1.75
CA LEU A 70 -20.41 -9.98 2.12
C LEU A 70 -20.34 -10.92 3.33
N ARG A 71 -19.36 -11.80 3.34
CA ARG A 71 -19.17 -12.80 4.40
C ARG A 71 -18.58 -12.19 5.67
N TRP A 72 -17.87 -11.06 5.56
CA TRP A 72 -17.22 -10.37 6.68
C TRP A 72 -17.28 -8.84 6.54
N GLU A 73 -17.24 -8.12 7.66
CA GLU A 73 -17.37 -6.65 7.72
C GLU A 73 -16.18 -5.90 7.08
N ASP A 74 -15.02 -6.53 7.00
CA ASP A 74 -13.75 -6.02 6.42
C ASP A 74 -13.63 -6.27 4.90
N GLU A 75 -14.70 -6.77 4.26
CA GLU A 75 -14.74 -7.02 2.83
C GLU A 75 -15.14 -5.79 1.99
N LEU A 76 -15.44 -4.66 2.63
CA LEU A 76 -15.64 -3.37 1.97
C LEU A 76 -14.83 -2.27 2.65
N PRO A 77 -14.31 -1.31 1.86
CA PRO A 77 -13.73 -0.12 2.45
C PRO A 77 -14.80 0.69 3.17
N GLU A 78 -14.45 1.20 4.35
CA GLU A 78 -15.17 2.32 4.93
C GLU A 78 -14.86 3.57 4.08
N PRO A 79 -15.88 4.27 3.53
CA PRO A 79 -15.63 5.47 2.74
C PRO A 79 -14.92 6.54 3.56
N CYS A 80 -13.70 6.88 3.15
CA CYS A 80 -12.86 7.87 3.81
C CYS A 80 -12.16 8.77 2.79
N VAL A 81 -11.65 9.91 3.27
CA VAL A 81 -10.75 10.78 2.50
C VAL A 81 -9.36 10.59 3.04
N LEU A 82 -8.40 10.39 2.14
CA LEU A 82 -6.99 10.22 2.50
C LEU A 82 -6.28 11.57 2.49
N HIS A 83 -5.35 11.76 3.41
CA HIS A 83 -4.47 12.91 3.50
C HIS A 83 -3.03 12.46 3.20
N PRO A 84 -2.57 12.52 1.94
CA PRO A 84 -1.25 12.00 1.58
C PRO A 84 -0.12 12.85 2.19
N GLU A 85 0.85 12.19 2.81
CA GLU A 85 2.13 12.77 3.26
C GLU A 85 3.27 12.26 2.35
N GLU A 86 4.22 13.15 2.04
CA GLU A 86 5.43 12.76 1.30
C GLU A 86 6.53 12.40 2.29
N VAL A 87 7.03 11.17 2.19
CA VAL A 87 8.08 10.63 3.06
C VAL A 87 9.20 10.02 2.25
N ASP A 88 10.43 10.13 2.76
CA ASP A 88 11.57 9.40 2.22
C ASP A 88 11.56 7.96 2.73
N THR A 89 11.72 7.01 1.81
CA THR A 89 11.68 5.57 2.06
C THR A 89 12.85 4.89 1.37
N TYR A 90 13.28 3.74 1.90
CA TYR A 90 14.43 2.99 1.38
C TYR A 90 14.06 1.53 1.05
N PRO A 91 14.79 0.86 0.14
CA PRO A 91 14.49 -0.51 -0.24
C PRO A 91 14.57 -1.48 0.95
N TRP A 92 13.73 -2.52 0.91
CA TRP A 92 13.82 -3.68 1.80
C TRP A 92 15.26 -4.20 1.89
N ALA A 93 15.77 -4.43 3.10
CA ALA A 93 17.18 -4.78 3.29
C ALA A 93 17.47 -6.25 2.97
N GLU A 94 16.56 -7.13 3.38
CA GLU A 94 16.84 -8.57 3.43
C GLU A 94 16.75 -9.25 2.05
N ASP A 95 17.11 -10.54 2.03
CA ASP A 95 16.92 -11.45 0.90
C ASP A 95 17.49 -10.96 -0.45
N GLY A 96 18.59 -10.22 -0.40
CA GLY A 96 19.35 -9.82 -1.58
C GLY A 96 18.77 -8.64 -2.35
N ALA A 97 17.82 -7.90 -1.77
CA ALA A 97 17.33 -6.64 -2.33
C ALA A 97 18.40 -5.53 -2.29
N LEU A 98 19.34 -5.59 -1.33
CA LEU A 98 20.48 -4.68 -1.20
C LEU A 98 21.83 -5.40 -1.34
N PRO A 99 22.91 -4.67 -1.71
CA PRO A 99 24.26 -5.23 -1.70
C PRO A 99 24.66 -5.73 -0.30
N ALA A 100 25.31 -6.90 -0.23
CA ALA A 100 25.64 -7.54 1.05
C ALA A 100 26.47 -6.66 2.01
N LEU A 101 27.37 -5.82 1.49
CA LEU A 101 28.14 -4.88 2.32
C LEU A 101 27.25 -3.80 2.96
N LEU A 102 26.21 -3.35 2.25
CA LEU A 102 25.27 -2.37 2.77
C LEU A 102 24.38 -3.00 3.83
N VAL A 103 23.91 -4.23 3.61
CA VAL A 103 23.14 -5.00 4.62
C VAL A 103 23.96 -5.16 5.89
N ALA A 104 25.23 -5.57 5.78
CA ALA A 104 26.09 -5.69 6.96
C ALA A 104 26.32 -4.35 7.71
N CYS A 105 26.32 -3.21 7.01
CA CYS A 105 26.36 -1.89 7.65
C CYS A 105 25.05 -1.54 8.35
N ILE A 106 23.91 -1.92 7.77
CA ILE A 106 22.59 -1.75 8.37
C ILE A 106 22.49 -2.60 9.64
N ASP A 107 22.83 -3.89 9.57
CA ASP A 107 22.80 -4.82 10.70
C ASP A 107 23.67 -4.31 11.87
N ALA A 108 24.89 -3.83 11.56
CA ALA A 108 25.78 -3.27 12.56
C ALA A 108 25.26 -1.97 13.20
N TRP A 109 24.51 -1.17 12.43
CA TRP A 109 23.84 0.02 12.95
C TRP A 109 22.66 -0.37 13.84
N ASP A 110 21.78 -1.26 13.38
CA ASP A 110 20.64 -1.77 14.16
C ASP A 110 21.11 -2.40 15.49
N ASP A 111 22.18 -3.20 15.47
CA ASP A 111 22.79 -3.78 16.68
C ASP A 111 23.29 -2.70 17.65
N ALA A 112 23.91 -1.64 17.13
CA ALA A 112 24.38 -0.52 17.94
C ALA A 112 23.21 0.26 18.56
N GLN A 113 22.14 0.51 17.79
CA GLN A 113 20.93 1.15 18.27
C GLN A 113 20.28 0.33 19.39
N ALA A 114 20.16 -0.99 19.20
CA ALA A 114 19.60 -1.88 20.21
C ALA A 114 20.45 -1.95 21.48
N ALA A 115 21.79 -1.92 21.34
CA ALA A 115 22.71 -1.90 22.49
C ALA A 115 22.65 -0.59 23.29
N GLU A 116 22.46 0.57 22.63
CA GLU A 116 22.41 1.88 23.28
C GLU A 116 21.02 2.19 23.87
N HIS A 117 19.95 1.82 23.16
CA HIS A 117 18.59 2.27 23.46
C HIS A 117 17.63 1.15 23.88
N GLY A 118 18.08 -0.12 23.83
CA GLY A 118 17.27 -1.28 24.20
C GLY A 118 16.53 -1.91 23.01
N PRO A 119 15.69 -2.93 23.25
CA PRO A 119 15.04 -3.71 22.20
C PRO A 119 14.05 -2.91 21.35
N ASP A 120 13.52 -1.79 21.87
CA ASP A 120 12.58 -0.91 21.18
C ASP A 120 13.29 0.24 20.42
N ALA A 121 14.60 0.09 20.17
CA ALA A 121 15.37 1.07 19.41
C ALA A 121 14.91 1.10 17.95
N PRO A 122 14.94 2.28 17.29
CA PRO A 122 14.62 2.35 15.87
C PRO A 122 15.55 1.46 15.05
N ASN A 123 14.98 0.72 14.09
CA ASN A 123 15.74 -0.12 13.17
C ASN A 123 15.47 0.27 11.71
N TYR A 124 16.34 -0.15 10.82
CA TYR A 124 16.25 0.25 9.42
C TYR A 124 14.96 -0.25 8.76
N GLN A 125 14.61 -1.53 8.97
CA GLN A 125 13.53 -2.15 8.21
C GLN A 125 12.16 -1.57 8.57
N SER A 126 11.91 -1.37 9.87
CA SER A 126 10.63 -0.87 10.40
C SER A 126 10.56 0.65 10.43
N ASP A 127 11.63 1.37 10.77
CA ASP A 127 11.53 2.82 11.01
C ASP A 127 12.01 3.70 9.84
N LEU A 128 12.76 3.14 8.87
CA LEU A 128 13.33 3.90 7.75
C LEU A 128 12.94 3.34 6.37
N SER A 129 12.85 2.02 6.24
CA SER A 129 12.70 1.36 4.95
C SER A 129 11.26 1.38 4.46
N ILE A 130 10.37 0.54 4.99
CA ILE A 130 9.03 0.35 4.44
C ILE A 130 7.97 0.86 5.44
N PRO A 131 7.29 1.98 5.15
CA PRO A 131 6.17 2.41 5.97
C PRO A 131 4.98 1.44 5.86
N PRO A 132 4.21 1.24 6.94
CA PRO A 132 2.92 0.53 6.88
C PRO A 132 1.89 1.31 6.04
N GLY A 133 0.75 0.66 5.77
CA GLY A 133 -0.43 1.32 5.21
C GLY A 133 -0.46 1.51 3.70
N TRP A 134 -1.21 2.53 3.29
CA TRP A 134 -1.45 2.87 1.88
C TRP A 134 -0.35 3.77 1.35
N ARG A 135 0.33 3.33 0.29
CA ARG A 135 1.50 4.03 -0.25
C ARG A 135 1.45 4.08 -1.76
N VAL A 136 1.76 5.24 -2.33
CA VAL A 136 1.94 5.38 -3.78
C VAL A 136 3.43 5.42 -4.10
N SER A 137 3.86 4.63 -5.08
CA SER A 137 5.27 4.47 -5.43
C SER A 137 6.09 3.89 -4.25
N GLY A 138 7.39 4.16 -4.23
CA GLY A 138 8.32 3.67 -3.22
C GLY A 138 8.75 2.22 -3.45
N PHE A 139 9.05 1.51 -2.36
CA PHE A 139 9.57 0.15 -2.40
C PHE A 139 8.53 -0.85 -1.86
N PRO A 140 8.42 -2.05 -2.46
CA PRO A 140 7.53 -3.09 -1.95
C PRO A 140 8.10 -3.71 -0.67
N SER A 141 7.21 -4.11 0.23
CA SER A 141 7.56 -5.05 1.29
C SER A 141 7.71 -6.45 0.70
N TRP A 142 8.55 -7.27 1.32
CA TRP A 142 8.73 -8.67 0.93
C TRP A 142 8.54 -9.66 2.09
N ALA A 143 7.99 -9.18 3.21
CA ALA A 143 7.87 -9.94 4.45
C ALA A 143 7.24 -11.35 4.27
N SER A 144 6.18 -11.52 3.46
CA SER A 144 5.53 -12.84 3.32
C SER A 144 5.98 -13.67 2.13
N THR A 145 6.73 -13.11 1.17
CA THR A 145 7.04 -13.78 -0.10
C THR A 145 8.52 -13.88 -0.42
N GLY A 146 9.37 -13.07 0.23
CA GLY A 146 10.71 -12.76 -0.24
C GLY A 146 10.69 -11.88 -1.50
N PRO A 147 11.83 -11.21 -1.82
CA PRO A 147 12.00 -10.43 -3.03
C PRO A 147 11.85 -11.29 -4.29
N MET A 148 11.11 -10.78 -5.27
CA MET A 148 10.93 -11.44 -6.55
C MET A 148 10.93 -10.46 -7.70
N ALA A 149 11.46 -10.91 -8.85
CA ALA A 149 11.41 -10.13 -10.07
C ALA A 149 9.98 -10.11 -10.63
N ILE A 150 9.36 -8.93 -10.62
CA ILE A 150 8.04 -8.74 -11.24
C ILE A 150 8.25 -8.22 -12.67
N GLN A 151 7.99 -9.07 -13.66
CA GLN A 151 8.13 -8.74 -15.07
C GLN A 151 6.76 -8.57 -15.75
N CYS A 152 6.69 -7.63 -16.69
CA CYS A 152 5.51 -7.43 -17.51
C CYS A 152 5.28 -8.64 -18.42
N VAL A 153 4.08 -9.22 -18.40
CA VAL A 153 3.75 -10.38 -19.25
C VAL A 153 3.81 -10.02 -20.75
N SER A 154 3.50 -8.77 -21.11
CA SER A 154 3.46 -8.33 -22.50
C SER A 154 4.82 -8.02 -23.11
N CYS A 155 5.80 -7.53 -22.31
CA CYS A 155 7.07 -7.03 -22.84
C CYS A 155 8.32 -7.40 -22.01
N ALA A 156 8.18 -8.22 -20.97
CA ALA A 156 9.23 -8.65 -20.04
C ALA A 156 9.95 -7.53 -19.26
N THR A 157 9.61 -6.25 -19.48
CA THR A 157 10.18 -5.12 -18.75
C THR A 157 9.91 -5.28 -17.25
N PRO A 158 10.94 -5.11 -16.38
CA PRO A 158 10.75 -5.06 -14.94
C PRO A 158 9.71 -4.01 -14.56
N MET A 159 8.69 -4.44 -13.84
CA MET A 159 7.57 -3.58 -13.43
C MET A 159 7.95 -2.76 -12.19
N ARG A 160 7.31 -1.61 -12.04
CA ARG A 160 7.48 -0.73 -10.88
C ARG A 160 6.26 -0.80 -9.98
N LEU A 161 6.48 -0.71 -8.68
CA LEU A 161 5.40 -0.56 -7.72
C LEU A 161 4.67 0.76 -8.01
N LEU A 162 3.36 0.67 -8.23
CA LEU A 162 2.49 1.83 -8.34
C LEU A 162 1.87 2.18 -6.98
N LEU A 163 1.39 1.15 -6.28
CA LEU A 163 0.59 1.30 -5.07
C LEU A 163 0.80 0.08 -4.17
N THR A 164 0.93 0.32 -2.87
CA THR A 164 0.68 -0.64 -1.80
C THR A 164 -0.63 -0.27 -1.12
N ALA A 165 -1.50 -1.26 -0.90
CA ALA A 165 -2.66 -1.13 -0.04
C ALA A 165 -2.49 -2.07 1.15
N GLY A 166 -2.19 -1.49 2.32
CA GLY A 166 -2.16 -2.19 3.60
C GLY A 166 -3.52 -2.19 4.29
N GLY A 167 -3.69 -3.11 5.23
CA GLY A 167 -4.87 -3.13 6.12
C GLY A 167 -4.72 -2.18 7.31
N ASP A 168 -3.49 -2.02 7.78
CA ASP A 168 -3.12 -1.16 8.90
C ASP A 168 -2.25 0.01 8.42
N GLU A 169 -2.54 1.22 8.90
CA GLU A 169 -1.77 2.46 8.68
C GLU A 169 -0.59 2.62 9.63
N MET A 170 -0.56 1.84 10.72
CA MET A 170 0.51 1.80 11.70
C MET A 170 0.68 0.36 12.19
N ASP A 171 1.90 -0.03 12.52
CA ASP A 171 2.19 -1.31 13.15
C ASP A 171 2.90 -1.10 14.51
N ALA A 172 3.06 -2.19 15.27
CA ALA A 172 3.71 -2.14 16.57
C ALA A 172 5.23 -2.03 16.47
N ASP A 173 5.80 -2.41 15.33
CA ASP A 173 7.23 -2.54 15.11
C ASP A 173 7.86 -1.23 14.62
N SER A 174 7.04 -0.30 14.11
CA SER A 174 7.45 1.02 13.67
C SER A 174 6.99 2.10 14.63
N HIS A 175 7.93 2.93 15.05
CA HIS A 175 7.67 4.08 15.94
C HIS A 175 7.79 5.41 15.20
N SER A 176 8.30 5.39 13.96
CA SER A 176 8.49 6.56 13.13
C SER A 176 7.30 6.90 12.23
N TRP A 177 6.52 5.90 11.79
CA TRP A 177 5.45 6.03 10.79
C TRP A 177 4.08 6.36 11.42
N VAL A 178 4.01 7.55 12.02
CA VAL A 178 2.75 8.13 12.51
C VAL A 178 2.60 9.49 11.85
N PRO A 179 1.40 9.83 11.30
CA PRO A 179 1.14 11.15 10.76
C PRO A 179 1.58 12.25 11.74
N LEU A 180 2.18 13.32 11.22
CA LEU A 180 2.75 14.37 12.08
C LEU A 180 1.71 15.00 13.01
N GLU A 181 0.47 15.12 12.56
CA GLU A 181 -0.68 15.60 13.32
C GLU A 181 -1.10 14.66 14.46
N ASP A 182 -0.93 13.36 14.27
CA ASP A 182 -1.32 12.31 15.23
C ASP A 182 -0.18 11.90 16.16
N ARG A 183 1.01 12.49 15.96
CA ARG A 183 2.21 12.20 16.72
C ARG A 183 2.13 12.83 18.12
N ASP A 184 1.61 12.09 19.09
CA ASP A 184 1.73 12.47 20.50
C ASP A 184 3.20 12.34 20.95
N PRO A 185 3.88 13.43 21.35
CA PRO A 185 5.27 13.38 21.82
C PRO A 185 5.47 12.45 23.03
N SER A 186 4.42 12.22 23.82
CA SER A 186 4.42 11.36 25.01
C SER A 186 4.24 9.86 24.69
N LEU A 187 3.92 9.54 23.43
CA LEU A 187 3.76 8.19 22.88
C LEU A 187 4.95 7.73 22.04
N ARG A 188 6.04 8.51 21.92
CA ARG A 188 7.29 8.03 21.29
C ARG A 188 7.75 6.71 21.96
N GLY A 189 7.88 5.64 21.18
CA GLY A 189 8.29 4.32 21.66
C GLY A 189 7.22 3.59 22.51
N LYS A 190 5.94 3.98 22.40
CA LYS A 190 4.82 3.24 23.01
C LYS A 190 3.83 2.86 21.93
N ALA A 191 3.31 1.64 21.99
CA ALA A 191 2.20 1.21 21.14
C ALA A 191 1.08 2.28 21.18
N SER A 192 0.76 2.85 20.02
CA SER A 192 -0.11 4.01 19.82
C SER A 192 -1.60 3.78 20.14
N ILE A 193 -1.92 2.80 20.99
CA ILE A 193 -3.30 2.33 21.16
C ILE A 193 -3.81 2.68 22.56
N ARG A 194 -4.53 3.80 22.68
CA ARG A 194 -5.54 3.98 23.74
C ARG A 194 -6.95 3.85 23.17
N GLY A 195 -7.48 2.63 23.25
CA GLY A 195 -8.90 2.31 23.41
C GLY A 195 -9.91 3.08 22.54
N GLY A 196 -10.07 2.65 21.29
CA GLY A 196 -11.14 3.01 20.35
C GLY A 196 -11.18 1.99 19.19
N PRO A 197 -12.08 2.12 18.18
CA PRO A 197 -11.92 1.37 16.92
C PRO A 197 -10.48 1.53 16.45
N SER A 198 -9.83 0.45 15.99
CA SER A 198 -8.38 0.49 15.77
C SER A 198 -8.01 1.69 14.89
N VAL A 199 -7.34 2.69 15.46
CA VAL A 199 -6.82 3.86 14.72
C VAL A 199 -5.88 3.39 13.61
N THR A 200 -5.36 2.17 13.74
CA THR A 200 -4.55 1.51 12.71
C THR A 200 -5.35 1.10 11.48
N GLN A 201 -6.66 0.84 11.52
CA GLN A 201 -7.41 0.29 10.36
C GLN A 201 -8.58 1.18 9.89
N PRO A 202 -8.36 2.48 9.58
CA PRO A 202 -9.45 3.40 9.26
C PRO A 202 -10.18 3.03 7.96
N ALA A 203 -9.49 2.40 6.99
CA ALA A 203 -10.12 1.93 5.76
C ALA A 203 -10.96 0.66 5.95
N ARG A 204 -10.84 -0.04 7.10
CA ARG A 204 -11.44 -1.36 7.39
C ARG A 204 -11.24 -2.39 6.28
N LEU A 205 -10.08 -2.35 5.63
CA LEU A 205 -9.75 -3.26 4.54
C LEU A 205 -8.80 -4.33 5.01
N ARG A 206 -9.09 -5.57 4.63
CA ARG A 206 -8.14 -6.67 4.73
C ARG A 206 -7.87 -7.31 3.38
N PHE A 207 -6.63 -7.74 3.17
CA PHE A 207 -6.22 -8.50 2.01
C PHE A 207 -5.62 -9.85 2.41
N GLY A 208 -6.17 -10.93 1.87
CA GLY A 208 -5.67 -12.28 2.16
C GLY A 208 -5.70 -12.63 3.65
N ARG A 209 -4.54 -12.98 4.20
CA ARG A 209 -4.33 -13.24 5.64
C ARG A 209 -3.51 -12.09 6.24
N ASP A 210 -4.11 -10.89 6.24
CA ASP A 210 -3.48 -9.67 6.78
C ASP A 210 -2.17 -9.31 6.06
N ARG A 211 -2.20 -9.41 4.73
CA ARG A 211 -1.09 -9.09 3.82
C ARG A 211 -1.27 -7.74 3.16
N ASP A 212 -0.20 -7.22 2.60
CA ASP A 212 -0.23 -6.04 1.74
C ASP A 212 -0.57 -6.42 0.31
N LEU A 213 -1.45 -5.64 -0.33
CA LEU A 213 -1.66 -5.72 -1.77
C LEU A 213 -0.70 -4.78 -2.49
N HIS A 214 0.31 -5.36 -3.14
CA HIS A 214 1.18 -4.65 -4.07
C HIS A 214 0.62 -4.65 -5.49
N VAL A 215 0.56 -3.46 -6.10
CA VAL A 215 0.13 -3.25 -7.48
C VAL A 215 1.30 -2.76 -8.30
N PHE A 216 1.77 -3.58 -9.23
CA PHE A 216 2.88 -3.24 -10.12
C PHE A 216 2.36 -2.84 -11.50
N THR A 217 2.98 -1.82 -12.10
CA THR A 217 2.69 -1.37 -13.48
C THR A 217 3.93 -1.38 -14.35
N CYS A 218 3.73 -1.51 -15.66
CA CYS A 218 4.80 -1.55 -16.63
C CYS A 218 5.29 -0.12 -16.93
N PRO A 219 6.57 0.21 -16.68
CA PRO A 219 7.07 1.56 -16.97
C PRO A 219 7.23 1.84 -18.46
N ALA A 220 7.34 0.79 -19.31
CA ALA A 220 7.46 0.96 -20.75
C ALA A 220 6.13 1.28 -21.44
N ASP A 221 5.00 0.82 -20.87
CA ASP A 221 3.67 1.08 -21.38
C ASP A 221 2.64 0.96 -20.24
N PRO A 222 2.03 2.07 -19.79
CA PRO A 222 1.04 2.05 -18.73
C PRO A 222 -0.28 1.36 -19.13
N GLY A 223 -0.48 1.05 -20.41
CA GLY A 223 -1.62 0.29 -20.93
C GLY A 223 -1.48 -1.22 -20.76
N HIS A 224 -0.28 -1.72 -20.47
CA HIS A 224 -0.08 -3.13 -20.14
C HIS A 224 -0.77 -3.52 -18.83
N ALA A 225 -1.24 -4.76 -18.76
CA ALA A 225 -1.95 -5.26 -17.59
C ALA A 225 -1.07 -5.18 -16.32
N PRO A 226 -1.62 -4.68 -15.20
CA PRO A 226 -0.90 -4.64 -13.93
C PRO A 226 -0.68 -6.04 -13.37
N ARG A 227 0.28 -6.16 -12.45
CA ARG A 227 0.53 -7.37 -11.66
C ARG A 227 0.16 -7.12 -10.21
N TRP A 228 -0.50 -8.09 -9.60
CA TRP A 228 -0.99 -8.04 -8.23
C TRP A 228 -0.22 -9.06 -7.40
N VAL A 229 0.32 -8.66 -6.25
CA VAL A 229 1.02 -9.54 -5.33
C VAL A 229 0.47 -9.30 -3.93
N LEU A 230 0.17 -10.38 -3.21
CA LEU A 230 -0.15 -10.35 -1.78
C LEU A 230 1.10 -10.73 -0.99
N ALA A 231 1.76 -9.75 -0.38
CA ALA A 231 3.04 -9.90 0.30
C ALA A 231 2.98 -9.55 1.78
#